data_AF-A0A7S4STF6-F1
#
_entry.id   AF-A0A7S4STF6-F1
#
_cell.length_a   1.000
_cell.length_b   1.000
_cell.length_c   1.000
_cell.angle_alpha   90.00
_cell.angle_beta   90.00
_cell.angle_gamma   90.00
#
_symmetry.space_group_name_H-M   'P 1'
#
loop_
_entity.id
_entity.type
_entity.pdbx_description
1 polymer ?
#
loop_
_entity_poly.entity_id
_entity_poly.type
_entity_poly.pdbx_seq_one_letter_code
_entity_poly.pdbx_strand_id
1 'polypeptide(L)'
;WLKRRPAQDPLGVPSRRCWRRSSAEMVVGKMPKAKAPKPERTGLAAGLNKGFIVTRRELPTKPSHRKGKLTQRTKLIREVVREVAGFAPYERRMIELLKIGSAATFKRALKLAKKRLGTHKRGKKKREEMSEAVSAMRRKG
;
A
#
# COMPACT_ATOMS: atom_id res chain seq x y z
N TRP A 1 56.16 15.36 40.38
CA TRP A 1 56.00 15.55 38.93
C TRP A 1 54.70 14.90 38.48
N LEU A 2 53.79 15.76 38.01
CA LEU A 2 52.36 15.56 37.85
C LEU A 2 52.04 14.54 36.74
N LYS A 3 51.37 13.42 37.06
CA LYS A 3 50.56 12.68 36.08
C LYS A 3 49.10 12.75 36.51
N ARG A 4 48.42 13.74 35.90
CA ARG A 4 46.98 13.97 35.99
C ARG A 4 46.25 12.68 35.60
N ARG A 5 45.32 12.24 36.45
CA ARG A 5 44.25 11.31 36.08
C ARG A 5 43.41 11.97 34.97
N PRO A 6 43.02 11.26 33.89
CA PRO A 6 42.04 11.81 32.95
C PRO A 6 40.69 11.94 33.67
N ALA A 7 40.14 13.16 33.62
CA ALA A 7 38.79 13.46 34.03
C ALA A 7 37.80 12.69 33.14
N GLN A 8 36.72 12.19 33.77
CA GLN A 8 35.55 11.70 33.08
C GLN A 8 34.73 12.90 32.61
N ASP A 9 34.43 12.97 31.31
CA ASP A 9 33.52 13.96 30.75
C ASP A 9 32.08 13.70 31.28
N PRO A 10 31.38 14.72 31.84
CA PRO A 10 30.08 14.50 32.49
C PRO A 10 28.87 14.49 31.54
N LEU A 11 29.06 14.42 30.22
CA LEU A 11 27.96 14.43 29.26
C LEU A 11 28.08 13.25 28.31
N GLY A 12 27.47 12.13 28.69
CA GLY A 12 27.45 10.88 27.93
C GLY A 12 26.75 10.99 26.57
N VAL A 13 27.46 11.50 25.56
CA VAL A 13 27.01 11.52 24.17
C VAL A 13 27.92 10.60 23.33
N PRO A 14 27.43 9.46 22.82
CA PRO A 14 28.24 8.61 21.97
C PRO A 14 28.50 9.27 20.61
N SER A 15 29.78 9.51 20.32
CA SER A 15 30.29 9.84 19.00
C SER A 15 30.07 8.66 18.03
N ARG A 16 29.04 8.73 17.20
CA ARG A 16 28.95 7.91 15.97
C ARG A 16 29.20 8.79 14.76
N ARG A 17 30.50 8.92 14.49
CA ARG A 17 31.15 8.91 13.18
C ARG A 17 30.17 9.09 12.00
N CYS A 18 30.09 10.35 11.59
CA CYS A 18 29.46 10.86 10.38
C CYS A 18 30.00 10.10 9.14
N TRP A 19 29.12 9.39 8.44
CA TRP A 19 29.28 9.10 7.01
C TRP A 19 28.36 10.03 6.25
N ARG A 20 28.98 11.00 5.58
CA ARG A 20 28.34 11.98 4.73
C ARG A 20 28.11 11.34 3.35
N ARG A 21 26.89 11.53 2.84
CA ARG A 21 26.55 11.80 1.43
C ARG A 21 26.42 10.60 0.48
N SER A 22 25.18 10.33 0.08
CA SER A 22 24.80 10.65 -1.30
C SER A 22 23.30 10.90 -1.39
N SER A 23 22.94 12.01 -2.03
CA SER A 23 21.58 12.42 -2.34
C SER A 23 20.83 11.30 -3.07
N ALA A 24 19.76 10.80 -2.46
CA ALA A 24 18.71 10.10 -3.18
C ALA A 24 17.42 10.82 -2.85
N GLU A 25 16.82 11.40 -3.89
CA GLU A 25 15.56 12.14 -3.87
C GLU A 25 14.53 11.46 -2.97
N MET A 26 14.09 12.20 -1.95
CA MET A 26 12.99 11.80 -1.10
C MET A 26 11.70 11.89 -1.92
N VAL A 27 11.31 10.79 -2.57
CA VAL A 27 9.90 10.58 -2.92
C VAL A 27 9.14 10.56 -1.60
N VAL A 28 8.37 11.62 -1.36
CA VAL A 28 7.51 11.80 -0.19
C VAL A 28 6.47 10.67 -0.16
N GLY A 29 6.87 9.54 0.41
CA GLY A 29 5.98 8.45 0.76
C GLY A 29 5.02 8.98 1.83
N LYS A 30 3.76 9.16 1.45
CA LYS A 30 2.66 9.58 2.32
C LYS A 30 2.76 8.87 3.67
N MET A 31 3.18 9.61 4.71
CA MET A 31 3.30 9.10 6.07
C MET A 31 1.97 8.44 6.47
N PRO A 32 1.98 7.27 7.13
CA PRO A 32 0.75 6.68 7.62
C PRO A 32 0.15 7.67 8.62
N LYS A 33 -1.01 8.24 8.28
CA LYS A 33 -1.74 9.12 9.20
C LYS A 33 -1.91 8.36 10.52
N ALA A 34 -1.46 8.97 11.62
CA ALA A 34 -1.78 8.48 12.95
C ALA A 34 -3.30 8.30 13.01
N LYS A 35 -3.76 7.15 13.53
CA LYS A 35 -5.19 6.93 13.71
C LYS A 35 -5.69 8.05 14.63
N ALA A 36 -6.73 8.78 14.20
CA ALA A 36 -7.34 9.78 15.06
C ALA A 36 -7.68 9.16 16.43
N PRO A 37 -7.44 9.87 17.55
CA PRO A 37 -7.78 9.35 18.86
C PRO A 37 -9.28 9.05 18.85
N LYS A 38 -9.63 7.82 19.24
CA LYS A 38 -11.05 7.46 19.34
C LYS A 38 -11.67 8.31 20.44
N PRO A 39 -12.92 8.77 20.27
CA PRO A 39 -13.60 9.57 21.28
C PRO A 39 -13.63 8.83 22.61
N GLU A 40 -13.52 9.58 23.69
CA GLU A 40 -13.60 9.06 25.05
C GLU A 40 -14.97 8.42 25.28
N ARG A 41 -15.00 7.36 26.09
CA ARG A 41 -16.26 6.68 26.41
C ARG A 41 -16.98 7.44 27.50
N THR A 42 -18.30 7.54 27.36
CA THR A 42 -19.17 8.34 28.25
C THR A 42 -19.70 7.58 29.46
N GLY A 43 -19.34 6.30 29.64
CA GLY A 43 -19.83 5.47 30.76
C GLY A 43 -21.28 5.00 30.61
N LEU A 44 -21.98 5.42 29.55
CA LEU A 44 -23.37 5.05 29.28
C LEU A 44 -23.48 3.63 28.71
N ALA A 45 -24.57 2.92 29.02
CA ALA A 45 -24.85 1.57 28.51
C ALA A 45 -25.22 1.55 27.01
N ALA A 46 -25.80 2.65 26.50
CA ALA A 46 -26.22 2.83 25.11
C ALA A 46 -25.73 4.18 24.54
N GLY A 47 -25.66 4.30 23.21
CA GLY A 47 -25.11 5.47 22.50
C GLY A 47 -23.83 5.19 21.70
N LEU A 48 -23.34 6.18 20.96
CA LEU A 48 -22.17 6.06 20.08
C LEU A 48 -20.85 5.88 20.84
N ASN A 49 -20.68 6.61 21.95
CA ASN A 49 -19.49 6.57 22.82
C ASN A 49 -19.70 5.71 24.07
N LYS A 50 -20.58 4.71 23.97
CA LYS A 50 -20.96 3.85 25.10
C LYS A 50 -19.81 2.97 25.63
N GLY A 51 -20.02 2.48 26.84
CA GLY A 51 -19.15 1.54 27.53
C GLY A 51 -18.33 2.19 28.64
N PHE A 52 -17.62 1.35 29.38
CA PHE A 52 -16.83 1.77 30.53
C PHE A 52 -15.68 2.72 30.14
N ILE A 53 -15.48 3.76 30.95
CA ILE A 53 -14.44 4.77 30.78
C ILE A 53 -13.09 4.08 31.00
N VAL A 54 -12.35 3.85 29.91
CA VAL A 54 -11.04 3.18 29.93
C VAL A 54 -10.06 3.99 29.10
N THR A 55 -8.87 4.24 29.64
CA THR A 55 -7.75 4.83 28.90
C THR A 55 -7.26 3.85 27.83
N ARG A 56 -7.50 4.18 26.56
CA ARG A 56 -7.18 3.28 25.45
C ARG A 56 -5.69 3.38 25.09
N ARG A 57 -4.93 2.31 25.29
CA ARG A 57 -3.54 2.21 24.81
C ARG A 57 -3.44 2.13 23.28
N GLU A 58 -2.51 2.86 22.71
CA GLU A 58 -2.11 2.70 21.31
C GLU A 58 -1.22 1.46 21.15
N LEU A 59 -1.75 0.43 20.50
CA LEU A 59 -1.00 -0.79 20.21
C LEU A 59 -0.27 -0.67 18.87
N PRO A 60 1.01 -1.11 18.78
CA PRO A 60 1.71 -1.16 17.51
C PRO A 60 1.03 -2.14 16.55
N THR A 61 1.11 -1.88 15.25
CA THR A 61 0.49 -2.77 14.25
C THR A 61 1.22 -4.11 14.21
N LYS A 62 0.49 -5.19 14.47
CA LYS A 62 1.04 -6.55 14.42
C LYS A 62 1.58 -6.88 13.00
N PRO A 63 2.72 -7.59 12.88
CA PRO A 63 3.25 -8.01 11.58
C PRO A 63 2.27 -8.82 10.72
N SER A 64 1.38 -9.61 11.34
CA SER A 64 0.35 -10.39 10.64
C SER A 64 -0.60 -9.55 9.79
N HIS A 65 -0.88 -8.30 10.19
CA HIS A 65 -1.71 -7.36 9.41
C HIS A 65 -1.02 -6.84 8.14
N ARG A 66 0.29 -7.10 7.96
CA ARG A 66 1.06 -6.70 6.78
C ARG A 66 0.99 -7.72 5.64
N LYS A 67 0.40 -8.91 5.87
CA LYS A 67 0.30 -9.97 4.86
C LYS A 67 -0.45 -9.48 3.61
N GLY A 68 0.13 -9.71 2.43
CA GLY A 68 -0.47 -9.36 1.14
C GLY A 68 -0.10 -8.00 0.57
N LYS A 69 0.73 -7.20 1.26
CA LYS A 69 1.28 -5.96 0.69
C LYS A 69 2.28 -6.26 -0.42
N LEU A 70 2.24 -5.46 -1.48
CA LEU A 70 3.19 -5.53 -2.58
C LEU A 70 4.53 -4.93 -2.15
N THR A 71 5.61 -5.70 -2.28
CA THR A 71 6.99 -5.21 -2.11
C THR A 71 7.62 -4.92 -3.47
N GLN A 72 8.63 -4.04 -3.52
CA GLN A 72 9.30 -3.65 -4.77
C GLN A 72 9.81 -4.88 -5.55
N ARG A 73 10.50 -5.81 -4.86
CA ARG A 73 10.95 -7.07 -5.46
C ARG A 73 9.80 -7.87 -6.09
N THR A 74 8.68 -8.06 -5.38
CA THR A 74 7.55 -8.82 -5.93
C THR A 74 6.83 -8.11 -7.06
N LYS A 75 6.88 -6.78 -7.12
CA LYS A 75 6.32 -6.00 -8.23
C LYS A 75 7.12 -6.27 -9.52
N LEU A 76 8.45 -6.15 -9.44
CA LEU A 76 9.36 -6.42 -10.57
C LEU A 76 9.19 -7.85 -11.11
N ILE A 77 9.17 -8.85 -10.22
CA ILE A 77 8.96 -10.24 -10.62
C ILE A 77 7.62 -10.42 -11.35
N ARG A 78 6.55 -9.78 -10.86
CA ARG A 78 5.22 -9.87 -11.50
C ARG A 78 5.16 -9.15 -12.84
N GLU A 79 5.93 -8.09 -13.03
CA GLU A 79 6.04 -7.37 -14.32
C GLU A 79 6.75 -8.26 -15.35
N VAL A 80 7.91 -8.82 -15.00
CA VAL A 80 8.66 -9.75 -15.87
C VAL A 80 7.81 -10.96 -16.27
N VAL A 81 7.12 -11.60 -15.33
CA VAL A 81 6.27 -12.77 -15.63
C VAL A 81 5.11 -12.39 -16.57
N ARG A 82 4.53 -11.19 -16.45
CA ARG A 82 3.46 -10.72 -17.33
C ARG A 82 3.96 -10.46 -18.75
N GLU A 83 5.19 -10.00 -18.91
CA GLU A 83 5.82 -9.82 -20.22
C GLU A 83 6.08 -11.16 -20.92
N VAL A 84 6.56 -12.16 -20.18
CA VAL A 84 6.88 -13.49 -20.74
C VAL A 84 5.63 -14.33 -21.02
N ALA A 85 4.71 -14.43 -20.06
CA ALA A 85 3.53 -15.30 -20.19
C ALA A 85 2.36 -14.65 -20.96
N GLY A 86 2.35 -13.32 -21.06
CA GLY A 86 1.28 -12.56 -21.70
C GLY A 86 -0.07 -12.62 -20.96
N PHE A 87 -1.16 -12.37 -21.70
CA PHE A 87 -2.52 -12.30 -21.16
C PHE A 87 -3.34 -13.57 -21.42
N ALA A 88 -4.16 -13.95 -20.44
CA ALA A 88 -5.10 -15.06 -20.60
C ALA A 88 -6.18 -14.74 -21.66
N PRO A 89 -6.81 -15.74 -22.30
CA PRO A 89 -7.76 -15.51 -23.40
C PRO A 89 -8.98 -14.64 -23.00
N TYR A 90 -9.47 -14.75 -21.77
CA TYR A 90 -10.55 -13.90 -21.28
C TYR A 90 -10.10 -12.45 -21.01
N GLU A 91 -8.82 -12.26 -20.69
CA GLU A 91 -8.22 -10.95 -20.44
C GLU A 91 -8.00 -10.21 -21.77
N ARG A 92 -7.56 -10.92 -22.82
CA ARG A 92 -7.47 -10.39 -24.19
C ARG A 92 -8.83 -9.86 -24.68
N ARG A 93 -9.90 -10.64 -24.52
CA ARG A 93 -11.26 -10.20 -24.84
C ARG A 93 -11.71 -8.99 -24.02
N MET A 94 -11.27 -8.87 -22.77
CA MET A 94 -11.55 -7.68 -21.96
C MET A 94 -10.83 -6.44 -22.50
N ILE A 95 -9.57 -6.57 -22.92
CA ILE A 95 -8.81 -5.47 -23.56
C ILE A 95 -9.53 -4.98 -24.81
N GLU A 96 -9.98 -5.89 -25.68
CA GLU A 96 -10.72 -5.54 -26.91
C GLU A 96 -11.98 -4.70 -26.61
N LEU A 97 -12.79 -5.14 -25.65
CA LEU A 97 -13.98 -4.39 -25.23
C LEU A 97 -13.64 -3.02 -24.63
N LEU A 98 -12.53 -2.93 -23.89
CA LEU A 98 -12.09 -1.68 -23.25
C LEU A 98 -11.40 -0.72 -24.22
N LYS A 99 -10.84 -1.21 -25.34
CA LYS A 99 -10.25 -0.37 -26.39
C LYS A 99 -11.28 0.53 -27.08
N ILE A 100 -12.51 0.05 -27.24
CA ILE A 100 -13.62 0.79 -27.87
C ILE A 100 -13.99 2.05 -27.06
N GLY A 101 -13.89 1.99 -25.73
CA GLY A 101 -14.05 3.17 -24.86
C GLY A 101 -15.48 3.66 -24.61
N SER A 102 -16.51 2.91 -25.01
CA SER A 102 -17.92 3.31 -24.79
C SER A 102 -18.51 2.82 -23.46
N ALA A 103 -19.40 3.58 -22.82
CA ALA A 103 -20.00 3.21 -21.52
C ALA A 103 -20.70 1.84 -21.53
N ALA A 104 -21.37 1.50 -22.65
CA ALA A 104 -22.02 0.21 -22.84
C ALA A 104 -21.01 -0.96 -22.91
N THR A 105 -19.81 -0.75 -23.45
CA THR A 105 -18.77 -1.80 -23.53
C THR A 105 -18.08 -2.02 -22.19
N PHE A 106 -17.90 -0.98 -21.36
CA PHE A 106 -17.42 -1.14 -19.97
C PHE A 106 -18.34 -2.02 -19.11
N LYS A 107 -19.67 -1.89 -19.28
CA LYS A 107 -20.66 -2.75 -18.61
C LYS A 107 -20.57 -4.20 -19.12
N ARG A 108 -20.37 -4.40 -20.43
CA ARG A 108 -20.16 -5.73 -21.04
C ARG A 108 -18.87 -6.40 -20.54
N ALA A 109 -17.77 -5.65 -20.44
CA ALA A 109 -16.51 -6.14 -19.88
C ALA A 109 -16.66 -6.58 -18.41
N LEU A 110 -17.39 -5.82 -17.60
CA LEU A 110 -17.68 -6.19 -16.21
C LEU A 110 -18.54 -7.46 -16.13
N LYS A 111 -19.54 -7.62 -17.01
CA LYS A 111 -20.36 -8.83 -17.07
C LYS A 111 -19.53 -10.06 -17.46
N LEU A 112 -18.61 -9.92 -18.42
CA LEU A 112 -17.67 -10.97 -18.79
C LEU A 112 -16.77 -11.36 -17.61
N ALA A 113 -16.17 -10.37 -16.95
CA ALA A 113 -15.30 -10.60 -15.79
C ALA A 113 -16.06 -11.26 -14.62
N LYS A 114 -17.29 -10.83 -14.34
CA LYS A 114 -18.14 -11.45 -13.31
C LYS A 114 -18.48 -12.90 -13.66
N LYS A 115 -18.79 -13.21 -14.92
CA LYS A 115 -19.07 -14.59 -15.37
C LYS A 115 -17.84 -15.51 -15.21
N ARG A 116 -16.63 -14.99 -15.36
CA ARG A 116 -15.38 -15.77 -15.23
C ARG A 116 -14.85 -15.88 -13.80
N LEU A 117 -14.93 -14.79 -13.01
CA LEU A 117 -14.35 -14.71 -11.65
C LEU A 117 -15.39 -14.93 -10.52
N GLY A 118 -16.68 -15.00 -10.86
CA GLY A 118 -17.82 -15.21 -9.96
C GLY A 118 -18.31 -13.95 -9.23
N THR A 119 -17.39 -13.21 -8.60
CA THR A 119 -17.77 -12.08 -7.70
C THR A 119 -17.62 -10.71 -8.34
N HIS A 120 -18.43 -9.75 -7.89
CA HIS A 120 -18.40 -8.38 -8.41
C HIS A 120 -17.12 -7.62 -8.01
N LYS A 121 -16.63 -7.80 -6.78
CA LYS A 121 -15.40 -7.15 -6.29
C LYS A 121 -14.18 -7.57 -7.11
N ARG A 122 -14.03 -8.88 -7.39
CA ARG A 122 -12.96 -9.41 -8.24
C ARG A 122 -13.09 -8.93 -9.69
N GLY A 123 -14.33 -8.91 -10.22
CA GLY A 123 -14.60 -8.38 -11.57
C GLY A 123 -14.23 -6.91 -11.75
N LYS A 124 -14.58 -6.05 -10.77
CA LYS A 124 -14.18 -4.63 -10.78
C LYS A 124 -12.67 -4.46 -10.74
N LYS A 125 -11.99 -5.14 -9.81
CA LYS A 125 -10.54 -5.12 -9.71
C LYS A 125 -9.88 -5.56 -11.02
N LYS A 126 -10.36 -6.63 -11.65
CA LYS A 126 -9.79 -7.11 -12.91
C LYS A 126 -10.02 -6.14 -14.06
N ARG A 127 -11.20 -5.50 -14.12
CA ARG A 127 -11.48 -4.45 -15.11
C ARG A 127 -10.53 -3.25 -14.93
N GLU A 128 -10.26 -2.83 -13.70
CA GLU A 128 -9.32 -1.74 -13.40
C GLU A 128 -7.91 -2.11 -13.86
N GLU A 129 -7.44 -3.32 -13.54
CA GLU A 129 -6.15 -3.84 -14.04
C GLU A 129 -6.06 -3.85 -15.58
N MET A 130 -7.12 -4.29 -16.27
CA MET A 130 -7.12 -4.29 -17.75
C MET A 130 -7.23 -2.87 -18.33
N SER A 131 -7.90 -1.95 -17.64
CA SER A 131 -7.98 -0.54 -18.04
C SER A 131 -6.61 0.13 -17.94
N GLU A 132 -5.88 -0.13 -16.85
CA GLU A 132 -4.50 0.33 -16.67
C GLU A 132 -3.57 -0.22 -17.77
N ALA A 133 -3.74 -1.50 -18.14
CA ALA A 133 -2.99 -2.10 -19.23
C ALA A 133 -3.27 -1.42 -20.58
N VAL A 134 -4.53 -1.11 -20.90
CA VAL A 134 -4.89 -0.36 -22.12
C VAL A 134 -4.29 1.05 -22.09
N SER A 135 -4.33 1.73 -20.95
CA SER A 135 -3.70 3.05 -20.80
C SER A 135 -2.18 2.99 -20.96
N ALA A 136 -1.53 1.94 -20.44
CA ALA A 136 -0.09 1.74 -20.62
C ALA A 136 0.27 1.47 -22.09
N MET A 137 -0.53 0.67 -22.80
CA MET A 137 -0.34 0.45 -24.24
C MET A 137 -0.48 1.75 -25.05
N ARG A 138 -1.46 2.60 -24.73
CA ARG A 138 -1.66 3.91 -25.38
C ARG A 138 -0.57 4.94 -25.07
N ARG A 139 0.20 4.75 -24.00
CA ARG A 139 1.34 5.63 -23.67
C ARG A 139 2.65 5.18 -24.32
N LYS A 140 2.72 3.90 -24.71
CA LYS A 140 3.92 3.30 -25.30
C LYS A 140 3.95 3.45 -26.82
N GLY A 141 2.79 3.47 -27.47
CA GLY A 141 2.64 3.86 -28.88
C GLY A 141 2.36 5.35 -28.96
#